data_AF-A0A2G2F882-F1
#
_entry.id   AF-A0A2G2F882-F1
#
_cell.length_a   1.000
_cell.length_b   1.000
_cell.length_c   1.000
_cell.angle_alpha   90.00
_cell.angle_beta   90.00
_cell.angle_gamma   90.00
#
_symmetry.space_group_name_H-M   'P 1'
#
loop_
_entity.id
_entity.type
_entity.pdbx_description
1 polymer ?
#
loop_
_entity_poly.entity_id
_entity_poly.type
_entity_poly.pdbx_seq_one_letter_code
_entity_poly.pdbx_strand_id
1 'polypeptide(L)'
;PEANKAINFRSVSSIPALCNGEFSLKANKKQIIPENQSIRRFATDNDQTVPVGYYKLDNPRLIRDEELIEFTVELGTMFNIPKEQFIYVGLDGTGTTP
;
A
#
# COMPACT_ATOMS: atom_id res chain seq x y z
N PRO A 1 -0.42 13.25 13.25
CA PRO A 1 -1.15 14.41 13.84
C PRO A 1 -2.58 14.02 14.21
N GLU A 2 -3.20 14.65 15.21
CA GLU A 2 -4.57 14.35 15.64
C GLU A 2 -5.59 14.51 14.51
N ALA A 3 -5.43 15.56 13.69
CA ALA A 3 -6.25 15.80 12.49
C ALA A 3 -6.26 14.61 11.50
N ASN A 4 -5.16 13.86 11.41
CA ASN A 4 -5.06 12.73 10.48
C ASN A 4 -5.89 11.51 10.94
N LYS A 5 -6.25 11.44 12.23
CA LYS A 5 -7.09 10.36 12.77
C LYS A 5 -8.55 10.46 12.37
N ALA A 6 -8.99 11.64 11.91
CA ALA A 6 -10.35 11.89 11.42
C ALA A 6 -10.48 11.70 9.89
N ILE A 7 -9.40 11.31 9.20
CA ILE A 7 -9.41 11.11 7.75
C ILE A 7 -10.23 9.85 7.43
N ASN A 8 -11.18 10.00 6.51
CA ASN A 8 -11.91 8.88 5.95
C ASN A 8 -11.13 8.29 4.77
N PHE A 9 -10.38 7.22 5.02
CA PHE A 9 -9.65 6.49 3.98
C PHE A 9 -10.61 5.67 3.10
N ARG A 10 -10.41 5.75 1.78
CA ARG A 10 -11.27 5.11 0.76
C ARG A 10 -10.43 4.32 -0.24
N SER A 11 -11.09 3.60 -1.13
CA SER A 11 -10.41 2.83 -2.17
C SER A 11 -9.55 3.71 -3.08
N VAL A 12 -8.39 3.18 -3.46
CA VAL A 12 -7.45 3.78 -4.42
C VAL A 12 -8.06 3.91 -5.82
N SER A 13 -9.08 3.11 -6.16
CA SER A 13 -9.76 3.14 -7.46
C SER A 13 -10.35 4.51 -7.79
N SER A 14 -10.75 5.26 -6.76
CA SER A 14 -11.30 6.61 -6.87
C SER A 14 -10.25 7.71 -7.09
N ILE A 15 -8.95 7.38 -7.03
CA ILE A 15 -7.84 8.33 -7.11
C ILE A 15 -6.98 8.00 -8.33
N PRO A 16 -7.23 8.61 -9.51
CA PRO A 16 -6.56 8.23 -10.75
C PRO A 16 -5.03 8.36 -10.72
N ALA A 17 -4.50 9.36 -10.02
CA ALA A 17 -3.05 9.56 -9.91
C ALA A 17 -2.35 8.43 -9.16
N LEU A 18 -3.02 7.84 -8.16
CA LEU A 18 -2.52 6.67 -7.44
C LEU A 18 -2.82 5.38 -8.19
N CYS A 19 -4.07 5.18 -8.62
CA CYS A 19 -4.51 3.95 -9.24
C CYS A 19 -3.73 3.62 -10.53
N ASN A 20 -3.36 4.64 -11.31
CA ASN A 20 -2.52 4.46 -12.50
C ASN A 20 -1.02 4.51 -12.21
N GLY A 21 -0.64 4.62 -10.94
CA GLY A 21 0.74 4.59 -10.49
C GLY A 21 1.25 3.18 -10.24
N GLU A 22 2.46 3.16 -9.70
CA GLU A 22 3.22 1.95 -9.42
C GLU A 22 3.70 1.94 -7.97
N PHE A 23 4.00 0.75 -7.45
CA PHE A 23 4.55 0.58 -6.13
C PHE A 23 5.65 -0.46 -6.10
N SER A 24 6.51 -0.35 -5.09
CA SER A 24 7.51 -1.37 -4.77
C SER A 24 7.68 -1.47 -3.26
N LEU A 25 8.20 -2.61 -2.82
CA LEU A 25 8.45 -2.90 -1.41
C LEU A 25 9.83 -3.53 -1.28
N LYS A 26 10.68 -2.92 -0.46
CA LYS A 26 11.98 -3.45 -0.07
C LYS A 26 11.99 -3.63 1.46
N ALA A 27 12.61 -4.70 1.91
CA ALA A 27 12.90 -4.91 3.33
C ALA A 27 14.38 -5.28 3.46
N ASN A 28 15.12 -4.59 4.33
CA ASN A 28 16.55 -4.84 4.55
C ASN A 28 17.36 -4.90 3.22
N LYS A 29 17.11 -3.94 2.32
CA LYS A 29 17.69 -3.84 0.96
C LYS A 29 17.37 -5.00 0.00
N LYS A 30 16.58 -5.98 0.43
CA LYS A 30 16.05 -7.04 -0.44
C LYS A 30 14.76 -6.56 -1.08
N GLN A 31 14.67 -6.70 -2.39
CA GLN A 31 13.45 -6.42 -3.13
C GLN A 31 12.43 -7.53 -2.85
N ILE A 32 11.32 -7.17 -2.19
CA ILE A 32 10.21 -8.07 -1.87
C ILE A 32 9.20 -8.04 -3.02
N ILE A 33 8.84 -6.81 -3.41
CA ILE A 33 7.99 -6.53 -4.55
C ILE A 33 8.86 -5.77 -5.56
N PRO A 34 8.92 -6.23 -6.81
CA PRO A 34 9.71 -5.56 -7.83
C PRO A 34 9.17 -4.16 -8.13
N GLU A 35 10.01 -3.34 -8.73
CA GLU A 35 9.59 -2.06 -9.30
C GLU A 35 8.57 -2.30 -10.43
N ASN A 36 7.74 -1.30 -10.72
CA ASN A 36 6.68 -1.33 -11.73
C ASN A 36 5.46 -2.24 -11.43
N GLN A 37 5.18 -2.57 -10.17
CA GLN A 37 3.90 -3.19 -9.84
C GLN A 37 2.78 -2.16 -9.83
N SER A 38 1.69 -2.42 -10.54
CA SER A 38 0.57 -1.48 -10.60
C SER A 38 -0.17 -1.36 -9.25
N ILE A 39 -0.45 -0.14 -8.81
CA ILE A 39 -1.28 0.12 -7.62
C ILE A 39 -2.73 -0.40 -7.78
N ARG A 40 -3.18 -0.68 -9.00
CA ARG A 40 -4.48 -1.34 -9.25
C ARG A 40 -4.65 -2.66 -8.49
N ARG A 41 -3.55 -3.30 -8.08
CA ARG A 41 -3.58 -4.49 -7.20
C ARG A 41 -4.29 -4.24 -5.87
N PHE A 42 -4.33 -3.00 -5.40
CA PHE A 42 -5.06 -2.56 -4.20
C PHE A 42 -6.50 -2.12 -4.49
N ALA A 43 -6.93 -2.05 -5.76
CA ALA A 43 -8.31 -1.74 -6.14
C ALA A 43 -9.18 -3.00 -6.02
N THR A 44 -9.46 -3.38 -4.76
CA THR A 44 -10.26 -4.56 -4.41
C THR A 44 -11.76 -4.25 -4.32
N ASP A 45 -12.23 -3.18 -4.95
CA ASP A 45 -13.64 -2.82 -4.99
C ASP A 45 -14.47 -3.98 -5.53
N ASN A 46 -15.49 -4.40 -4.75
CA ASN A 46 -16.39 -5.54 -5.02
C ASN A 46 -15.81 -6.93 -4.78
N ASP A 47 -14.54 -7.08 -4.39
CA ASP A 47 -14.04 -8.35 -3.89
C ASP A 47 -14.46 -8.53 -2.42
N GLN A 48 -15.47 -9.38 -2.18
CA GLN A 48 -15.97 -9.63 -0.82
C GLN A 48 -15.08 -10.60 -0.02
N THR A 49 -14.02 -11.14 -0.62
CA THR A 49 -13.12 -12.09 0.03
C THR A 49 -11.96 -11.42 0.76
N VAL A 50 -11.71 -10.13 0.49
CA VAL A 50 -10.61 -9.36 1.10
C VAL A 50 -11.08 -7.95 1.48
N PRO A 51 -10.44 -7.31 2.47
CA PRO A 51 -10.69 -5.90 2.77
C PRO A 51 -10.36 -4.97 1.58
N VAL A 52 -10.99 -3.79 1.57
CA VAL A 52 -10.68 -2.73 0.59
C VAL A 52 -9.24 -2.27 0.77
N GLY A 53 -8.46 -2.20 -0.32
CA GLY A 53 -7.07 -1.78 -0.27
C GLY A 53 -6.11 -2.86 0.24
N TYR A 54 -6.51 -4.13 0.20
CA TYR A 54 -5.67 -5.24 0.66
C TYR A 54 -4.83 -5.84 -0.46
N TYR A 55 -3.55 -6.09 -0.18
CA TYR A 55 -2.66 -6.87 -1.04
C TYR A 55 -1.90 -7.89 -0.20
N LYS A 56 -2.06 -9.18 -0.54
CA LYS A 56 -1.40 -10.26 0.18
C LYS A 56 0.06 -10.39 -0.28
N LEU A 57 0.99 -10.32 0.66
CA LEU A 57 2.36 -10.75 0.44
C LEU A 57 2.44 -12.27 0.51
N ASP A 58 2.94 -12.90 -0.55
CA ASP A 58 3.28 -14.32 -0.51
C ASP A 58 4.68 -14.49 0.12
N ASN A 59 4.80 -15.46 1.05
CA ASN A 59 5.99 -15.79 1.85
C ASN A 59 6.33 -14.84 3.02
N PRO A 60 5.68 -15.02 4.19
CA PRO A 60 5.93 -14.19 5.39
C PRO A 60 7.35 -14.34 5.97
N ARG A 61 8.11 -15.38 5.61
CA ARG A 61 9.50 -15.60 6.09
C ARG A 61 10.51 -14.57 5.58
N LEU A 62 10.10 -13.66 4.71
CA LEU A 62 10.99 -12.72 4.02
C LEU A 62 11.27 -11.44 4.84
N ILE A 63 10.34 -11.02 5.70
CA ILE A 63 10.45 -9.81 6.51
C ILE A 63 10.55 -10.25 7.98
N ARG A 64 11.67 -9.94 8.63
CA ARG A 64 11.90 -10.25 10.04
C ARG A 64 11.51 -9.06 10.91
N ASP A 65 11.32 -9.33 12.20
CA ASP A 65 11.16 -8.28 13.20
C ASP A 65 12.37 -7.32 13.15
N GLU A 66 12.12 -6.03 13.39
CA GLU A 66 13.12 -4.96 13.44
C GLU A 66 13.87 -4.68 12.12
N GLU A 67 13.35 -5.11 10.97
CA GLU A 67 13.92 -4.74 9.66
C GLU A 67 13.42 -3.40 9.14
N LEU A 68 14.31 -2.64 8.49
CA LEU A 68 13.93 -1.44 7.76
C LEU A 68 13.04 -1.83 6.57
N ILE A 69 11.85 -1.25 6.51
CA ILE A 69 10.90 -1.42 5.43
C ILE A 69 10.83 -0.12 4.62
N GLU A 70 10.91 -0.26 3.30
CA GLU A 70 10.78 0.83 2.34
C GLU A 70 9.63 0.49 1.39
N PHE A 71 8.54 1.25 1.48
CA PHE A 71 7.42 1.17 0.55
C PHE A 71 7.42 2.44 -0.31
N THR A 72 7.59 2.26 -1.62
CA THR A 72 7.65 3.36 -2.58
C THR A 72 6.39 3.39 -3.41
N VAL A 73 5.82 4.58 -3.58
CA VAL A 73 4.68 4.85 -4.47
C VAL A 73 5.11 5.86 -5.51
N GLU A 74 4.92 5.50 -6.78
CA GLU A 74 5.13 6.36 -7.93
C GLU A 74 3.78 6.72 -8.53
N LEU A 75 3.51 8.01 -8.70
CA LEU A 75 2.23 8.49 -9.18
C LEU A 75 2.17 8.40 -10.70
N GLY A 76 1.07 7.91 -11.26
CA GLY A 76 0.89 7.80 -12.71
C GLY A 76 0.76 9.16 -13.41
N THR A 77 0.51 10.22 -12.66
CA THR A 77 0.52 11.61 -13.16
C THR A 77 0.72 12.56 -11.99
N MET A 78 1.43 13.68 -12.25
CA MET A 78 1.56 14.80 -11.32
C MET A 78 0.51 15.90 -11.55
N PHE A 79 -0.33 15.75 -12.58
CA PHE A 79 -1.35 16.74 -12.94
C PHE A 79 -2.58 16.62 -12.04
N ASN A 80 -3.09 17.78 -11.60
CA ASN A 80 -4.33 17.90 -10.83
C ASN A 80 -4.42 16.97 -9.60
N ILE A 81 -3.28 16.61 -8.99
CA ILE A 81 -3.30 15.92 -7.71
C ILE A 81 -3.83 16.92 -6.67
N PRO A 82 -4.94 16.60 -5.98
CA PRO A 82 -5.42 17.45 -4.91
C PRO A 82 -4.34 17.67 -3.85
N LYS A 83 -4.28 18.85 -3.25
CA LYS A 83 -3.38 19.09 -2.12
C LYS A 83 -3.85 18.29 -0.90
N GLU A 84 -2.93 18.07 0.04
CA GLU A 84 -3.24 17.49 1.37
C GLU A 84 -3.85 16.08 1.30
N GLN A 85 -3.43 15.27 0.33
CA GLN A 85 -3.78 13.86 0.29
C GLN A 85 -2.90 13.07 1.25
N PHE A 86 -3.51 12.14 1.97
CA PHE A 86 -2.83 11.25 2.90
C PHE A 86 -3.00 9.82 2.42
N ILE A 87 -1.90 9.08 2.40
CA ILE A 87 -1.89 7.66 2.13
C ILE A 87 -1.55 6.96 3.44
N TYR A 88 -2.37 5.98 3.80
CA TYR A 88 -2.08 5.07 4.89
C TYR A 88 -1.61 3.74 4.33
N VAL A 89 -0.42 3.31 4.74
CA VAL A 89 0.15 2.01 4.37
C VAL A 89 0.42 1.26 5.66
N GLY A 90 -0.26 0.14 5.83
CA GLY A 90 -0.06 -0.77 6.95
C GLY A 90 0.45 -2.12 6.46
N LEU A 91 1.46 -2.66 7.13
CA LEU A 91 1.86 -4.05 6.97
C LEU A 91 1.15 -4.84 8.07
N ASP A 92 0.23 -5.72 7.69
CA ASP A 92 -0.41 -6.64 8.62
C ASP A 92 0.32 -7.98 8.57
N GLY A 93 0.91 -8.38 9.69
CA GLY A 93 1.64 -9.63 9.81
C GLY A 93 0.71 -10.81 10.06
N THR A 94 1.14 -12.02 9.69
CA THR A 94 0.46 -13.23 10.16
C THR A 94 0.89 -13.50 11.61
N GLY A 95 0.32 -12.77 12.57
CA GLY A 95 0.56 -13.04 13.98
C GLY A 95 0.02 -14.41 14.35
N THR A 96 0.86 -15.28 14.91
CA THR A 96 0.37 -16.39 15.73
C THR A 96 0.15 -15.83 17.13
N THR A 97 -1.10 -15.60 17.50
CA THR A 97 -1.46 -15.48 18.93
C THR A 97 -1.05 -16.78 19.64
N PRO A 98 -0.35 -16.70 20.79
CA PRO A 98 0.01 -17.88 21.58
C PRO A 98 -1.20 -18.72 22.00
#